data_AF-A0A1C2E098-F1
#
_entry.id   AF-A0A1C2E098-F1
#
_cell.length_a   1.000
_cell.length_b   1.000
_cell.length_c   1.000
_cell.angle_alpha   90.00
_cell.angle_beta   90.00
_cell.angle_gamma   90.00
#
_symmetry.space_group_name_H-M   'P 1'
#
loop_
_entity.id
_entity.type
_entity.pdbx_description
1 polymer ?
#
loop_
_entity_poly.entity_id
_entity_poly.type
_entity_poly.pdbx_seq_one_letter_code
_entity_poly.pdbx_strand_id
1 'polypeptide(L)'
;MSFLKTLLTFCVLITVTSQALARSPNKNERDLCTWGAGMAGTAQQYKLSGLTLYGARKKMQAQHFAQQWMRMSALGITEQTYDSPSRLRPESVKQVYYEGCIKHEVARR
;
A
#
# COMPACT_ATOMS: atom_id res chain seq x y z
N MET A 1 35.45 4.07 52.75
CA MET A 1 34.55 4.85 51.87
C MET A 1 34.55 4.26 50.46
N SER A 2 33.98 3.06 50.26
CA SER A 2 33.91 2.44 48.92
C SER A 2 32.54 1.86 48.58
N PHE A 3 31.52 2.15 49.40
CA PHE A 3 30.11 1.83 49.12
C PHE A 3 29.44 2.80 48.12
N LEU A 4 30.22 3.69 47.50
CA LEU A 4 29.75 4.70 46.55
C LEU A 4 30.05 4.34 45.08
N LYS A 5 30.68 3.18 44.83
CA LYS A 5 31.02 2.75 43.47
C LYS A 5 29.96 1.84 42.84
N THR A 6 28.96 1.43 43.61
CA THR A 6 27.86 0.53 43.19
C THR A 6 26.65 1.26 42.56
N LEU A 7 26.80 2.52 42.13
CA LEU A 7 25.68 3.36 41.68
C LEU A 7 25.85 3.98 40.27
N LEU A 8 26.83 3.52 39.49
CA LEU A 8 27.12 4.05 38.14
C LEU A 8 27.03 2.96 37.06
N THR A 9 26.04 2.09 37.17
CA THR A 9 25.65 1.10 36.16
C THR A 9 24.24 1.39 35.63
N PHE A 10 24.03 2.61 35.13
CA PHE A 10 22.97 2.85 34.15
C PHE A 10 23.63 2.79 32.77
N CYS A 11 23.68 1.58 32.20
CA CYS A 11 23.99 1.39 30.79
C CYS A 11 22.93 2.13 29.96
N VAL A 12 23.28 3.34 29.57
CA VAL A 12 22.57 4.18 28.60
C VAL A 12 22.55 3.42 27.27
N LEU A 13 21.45 2.70 27.03
CA LEU A 13 21.09 2.18 25.71
C LEU A 13 20.66 3.37 24.84
N ILE A 14 21.62 4.08 24.26
CA ILE A 14 21.33 4.97 23.12
C ILE A 14 21.17 4.04 21.93
N THR A 15 19.94 3.60 21.70
CA THR A 15 19.53 3.13 20.38
C THR A 15 19.57 4.33 19.45
N VAL A 16 20.67 4.50 18.72
CA VAL A 16 20.70 5.38 17.55
C VAL A 16 19.78 4.73 16.53
N THR A 17 18.50 5.12 16.55
CA THR A 17 17.62 4.81 15.43
C THR A 17 18.11 5.66 14.27
N SER A 18 18.87 5.05 13.36
CA SER A 18 19.17 5.61 12.06
C SER A 18 17.84 5.96 11.41
N GLN A 19 17.45 7.24 11.50
CA GLN A 19 16.44 7.79 10.63
C GLN A 19 17.10 7.82 9.26
N ALA A 20 17.06 6.68 8.56
CA ALA A 20 17.34 6.63 7.14
C ALA A 20 16.49 7.76 6.54
N LEU A 21 17.14 8.76 5.95
CA LEU A 21 16.49 9.86 5.26
C LEU A 21 15.73 9.26 4.09
N ALA A 22 14.51 8.81 4.37
CA ALA A 22 13.68 8.10 3.44
C ALA A 22 13.27 9.12 2.36
N ARG A 23 13.93 9.05 1.21
CA ARG A 23 13.68 9.98 0.11
C ARG A 23 12.22 9.85 -0.29
N SER A 24 11.53 10.99 -0.37
CA SER A 24 10.14 11.02 -0.83
C SER A 24 10.01 10.31 -2.18
N PRO A 25 8.85 9.70 -2.47
CA PRO A 25 8.65 9.02 -3.74
C PRO A 25 8.84 10.01 -4.89
N ASN A 26 9.31 9.53 -6.04
CA ASN A 26 9.41 10.37 -7.23
C ASN A 26 8.04 10.50 -7.91
N LYS A 27 7.96 11.27 -9.00
CA LYS A 27 6.69 11.48 -9.72
C LYS A 27 6.13 10.16 -10.27
N ASN A 28 6.96 9.33 -10.90
CA ASN A 28 6.52 8.09 -11.52
C ASN A 28 5.96 7.11 -10.48
N GLU A 29 6.58 6.99 -9.31
CA GLU A 29 6.08 6.16 -8.21
C GLU A 29 4.74 6.66 -7.68
N ARG A 30 4.58 7.98 -7.51
CA ARG A 30 3.28 8.56 -7.14
C ARG A 30 2.22 8.29 -8.20
N ASP A 31 2.57 8.39 -9.48
CA ASP A 31 1.65 8.14 -10.59
C ASP A 31 1.23 6.65 -10.62
N LEU A 32 2.17 5.72 -10.37
CA LEU A 32 1.89 4.29 -10.22
C LEU A 32 0.98 4.00 -9.03
N CYS A 33 1.26 4.57 -7.86
CA CYS A 33 0.42 4.40 -6.67
C CYS A 33 -0.98 5.00 -6.87
N THR A 34 -1.07 6.14 -7.55
CA THR A 34 -2.36 6.78 -7.89
C THR A 34 -3.17 5.91 -8.84
N TRP A 35 -2.52 5.36 -9.87
CA TRP A 35 -3.15 4.44 -10.81
C TRP A 35 -3.65 3.16 -10.11
N GLY A 36 -2.81 2.52 -9.30
CA GLY A 36 -3.17 1.31 -8.55
C GLY A 36 -4.33 1.56 -7.58
N ALA A 37 -4.32 2.71 -6.89
CA ALA A 37 -5.44 3.11 -6.03
C ALA A 37 -6.74 3.24 -6.82
N GLY A 38 -6.70 3.85 -8.01
CA GLY A 38 -7.86 3.93 -8.91
C GLY A 38 -8.42 2.56 -9.29
N MET A 39 -7.55 1.58 -9.58
CA MET A 39 -7.94 0.20 -9.86
C MET A 39 -8.59 -0.47 -8.65
N ALA A 40 -8.03 -0.30 -7.45
CA ALA A 40 -8.60 -0.83 -6.21
C ALA A 40 -9.97 -0.22 -5.91
N GLY A 41 -10.13 1.09 -6.09
CA GLY A 41 -11.43 1.76 -5.97
C GLY A 41 -12.47 1.21 -6.94
N THR A 42 -12.09 1.01 -8.20
CA THR A 42 -12.98 0.44 -9.24
C THR A 42 -13.38 -1.00 -8.90
N ALA A 43 -12.42 -1.82 -8.47
CA ALA A 43 -12.69 -3.18 -8.02
C ALA A 43 -13.64 -3.20 -6.80
N GLN A 44 -13.44 -2.29 -5.84
CA GLN A 44 -14.32 -2.16 -4.68
C GLN A 44 -15.73 -1.73 -5.09
N GLN A 45 -15.86 -0.82 -6.05
CA GLN A 45 -17.17 -0.42 -6.59
C GLN A 45 -17.89 -1.62 -7.21
N TYR A 46 -17.20 -2.44 -8.01
CA TYR A 46 -17.78 -3.67 -8.57
C TYR A 46 -18.21 -4.65 -7.48
N LYS A 47 -17.39 -4.82 -6.45
CA LYS A 47 -17.69 -5.70 -5.32
C LYS A 47 -18.94 -5.25 -4.55
N LEU A 48 -19.03 -3.95 -4.26
CA LEU A 48 -20.18 -3.38 -3.55
C LEU A 48 -21.45 -3.35 -4.40
N SER A 49 -21.34 -3.32 -5.73
CA SER A 49 -22.48 -3.47 -6.63
C SER A 49 -22.96 -4.94 -6.78
N GLY A 50 -22.39 -5.87 -6.02
CA GLY A 50 -22.75 -7.30 -6.07
C GLY A 50 -22.19 -8.05 -7.28
N LEU A 51 -21.26 -7.46 -8.05
CA LEU A 51 -20.65 -8.17 -9.17
C LEU A 51 -19.75 -9.28 -8.64
N THR A 52 -19.82 -10.48 -9.22
CA THR A 52 -18.92 -11.58 -8.85
C THR A 52 -17.47 -11.27 -9.23
N LEU A 53 -16.49 -11.93 -8.60
CA LEU A 53 -15.07 -11.79 -8.96
C LEU A 53 -14.84 -12.11 -10.45
N TYR A 54 -15.50 -13.14 -10.97
CA TYR A 54 -15.44 -13.46 -12.41
C TYR A 54 -15.94 -12.30 -13.28
N GLY A 55 -17.09 -11.73 -12.92
CA GLY A 55 -17.65 -10.57 -13.62
C GLY A 55 -16.72 -9.36 -13.56
N ALA A 56 -16.11 -9.10 -12.41
CA ALA A 56 -15.14 -8.03 -12.22
C ALA A 56 -13.87 -8.23 -13.06
N ARG A 57 -13.30 -9.45 -13.06
CA ARG A 57 -12.15 -9.79 -13.92
C ARG A 57 -12.46 -9.53 -15.39
N LYS A 58 -13.64 -9.97 -15.87
CA LYS A 58 -14.07 -9.74 -17.26
C LYS A 58 -14.18 -8.26 -17.58
N LYS A 59 -14.78 -7.44 -16.69
CA LYS A 59 -14.87 -5.99 -16.87
C LYS A 59 -13.50 -5.32 -16.88
N MET A 60 -12.60 -5.70 -15.98
CA MET A 60 -11.24 -5.18 -15.94
C MET A 60 -10.45 -5.55 -17.19
N GLN A 61 -10.57 -6.80 -17.67
CA GLN A 61 -9.96 -7.23 -18.94
C GLN A 61 -10.53 -6.46 -20.15
N ALA A 62 -11.76 -5.99 -20.11
CA ALA A 62 -12.32 -5.21 -21.21
C ALA A 62 -11.78 -3.76 -21.25
N GLN A 63 -11.11 -3.29 -20.19
CA GLN A 63 -10.55 -1.94 -20.15
C GLN A 63 -9.33 -1.79 -21.06
N HIS A 64 -9.15 -0.57 -21.56
CA HIS A 64 -7.95 -0.19 -22.29
C HIS A 64 -6.83 0.16 -21.31
N PHE A 65 -5.65 -0.40 -21.55
CA PHE A 65 -4.46 -0.15 -20.75
C PHE A 65 -3.33 0.35 -21.66
N ALA A 66 -2.62 1.38 -21.21
CA ALA A 66 -1.51 1.97 -21.97
C ALA A 66 -0.32 0.99 -22.10
N GLN A 67 -0.15 0.10 -21.13
CA GLN A 67 0.93 -0.88 -21.10
C GLN A 67 0.38 -2.26 -20.78
N GLN A 68 0.99 -3.30 -21.36
CA GLN A 68 0.50 -4.68 -21.24
C GLN A 68 0.52 -5.19 -19.79
N TRP A 69 1.53 -4.81 -19.01
CA TRP A 69 1.66 -5.23 -17.61
C TRP A 69 0.57 -4.66 -16.70
N MET A 70 -0.03 -3.51 -17.07
CA MET A 70 -1.08 -2.86 -16.28
C MET A 70 -2.34 -3.72 -16.23
N ARG A 71 -2.64 -4.44 -17.31
CA ARG A 71 -3.78 -5.36 -17.38
C ARG A 71 -3.68 -6.46 -16.32
N MET A 72 -2.53 -7.12 -16.23
CA MET A 72 -2.30 -8.17 -15.24
C MET A 72 -2.29 -7.60 -13.82
N SER A 73 -1.71 -6.41 -13.63
CA SER A 73 -1.69 -5.73 -12.34
C SER A 73 -3.10 -5.35 -11.87
N ALA A 74 -3.94 -4.83 -12.76
CA ALA A 74 -5.34 -4.52 -12.45
C ALA A 74 -6.14 -5.77 -12.04
N LEU A 75 -5.87 -6.92 -12.69
CA LEU A 75 -6.49 -8.18 -12.28
C LEU A 75 -6.03 -8.62 -10.88
N GLY A 76 -4.73 -8.56 -10.59
CA GLY A 76 -4.21 -8.87 -9.25
C GLY A 76 -4.79 -7.96 -8.17
N ILE A 77 -4.88 -6.66 -8.42
CA ILE A 77 -5.51 -5.69 -7.50
C ILE A 77 -6.99 -6.03 -7.30
N THR A 78 -7.70 -6.44 -8.36
CA THR A 78 -9.11 -6.84 -8.28
C THR A 78 -9.27 -8.07 -7.40
N GLU A 79 -8.43 -9.08 -7.57
CA GLU A 79 -8.45 -10.29 -6.75
C GLU A 79 -8.23 -9.98 -5.27
N GLN A 80 -7.20 -9.21 -4.95
CA GLN A 80 -6.93 -8.79 -3.56
C GLN A 80 -8.08 -7.98 -2.95
N THR A 81 -8.70 -7.09 -3.74
CA THR A 81 -9.84 -6.28 -3.28
C THR A 81 -11.06 -7.16 -2.98
N TYR A 82 -11.29 -8.20 -3.77
CA TYR A 82 -12.39 -9.15 -3.57
C TYR A 82 -12.15 -10.09 -2.40
N ASP A 83 -10.90 -10.53 -2.20
CA ASP A 83 -10.50 -11.42 -1.09
C ASP A 83 -10.59 -10.73 0.27
N SER A 84 -10.32 -9.42 0.34
CA SER A 84 -10.50 -8.63 1.56
C SER A 84 -11.94 -8.72 2.08
N PRO A 85 -12.21 -8.85 3.40
CA PRO A 85 -13.57 -8.76 3.92
C PRO A 85 -14.13 -7.32 3.93
N SER A 86 -13.30 -6.32 3.60
CA SER A 86 -13.65 -4.90 3.69
C SER A 86 -14.86 -4.51 2.83
N ARG A 87 -15.74 -3.72 3.44
CA ARG A 87 -16.90 -3.05 2.82
C ARG A 87 -16.76 -1.53 2.80
N LEU A 88 -15.53 -1.03 2.96
CA LEU A 88 -15.25 0.40 2.86
C LEU A 88 -15.72 0.98 1.52
N ARG A 89 -16.08 2.27 1.53
CA ARG A 89 -16.45 2.99 0.30
C ARG A 89 -15.25 3.00 -0.67
N PRO A 90 -15.47 3.00 -2.00
CA PRO A 90 -14.41 3.01 -2.99
C PRO A 90 -13.35 4.09 -2.74
N GLU A 91 -13.76 5.29 -2.34
CA GLU A 91 -12.87 6.42 -2.05
C GLU A 91 -11.93 6.12 -0.87
N SER A 92 -12.44 5.48 0.19
CA SER A 92 -11.63 5.06 1.33
C SER A 92 -10.62 3.97 0.94
N VAL A 93 -11.01 3.04 0.06
CA VAL A 93 -10.08 2.02 -0.47
C VAL A 93 -8.99 2.68 -1.32
N LYS A 94 -9.33 3.67 -2.15
CA LYS A 94 -8.33 4.43 -2.92
C LYS A 94 -7.30 5.07 -1.99
N GLN A 95 -7.75 5.71 -0.92
CA GLN A 95 -6.87 6.36 0.05
C GLN A 95 -5.95 5.35 0.74
N VAL A 96 -6.50 4.28 1.32
CA VAL A 96 -5.72 3.26 2.03
C VAL A 96 -4.71 2.58 1.10
N TYR A 97 -5.13 2.26 -0.13
CA TYR A 97 -4.24 1.69 -1.13
C TYR A 97 -3.10 2.66 -1.45
N TYR A 98 -3.41 3.92 -1.73
CA TYR A 98 -2.41 4.93 -2.08
C TYR A 98 -1.38 5.10 -0.96
N GLU A 99 -1.84 5.27 0.27
CA GLU A 99 -0.97 5.41 1.43
C GLU A 99 -0.09 4.17 1.66
N GLY A 100 -0.66 2.97 1.50
CA GLY A 100 0.09 1.72 1.60
C GLY A 100 1.16 1.59 0.52
N CYS A 101 0.82 1.92 -0.73
CA CYS A 101 1.75 1.91 -1.85
C CYS A 101 2.90 2.90 -1.64
N ILE A 102 2.60 4.13 -1.21
CA ILE A 102 3.62 5.14 -0.92
C ILE A 102 4.56 4.68 0.20
N LYS A 103 4.02 4.11 1.28
CA LYS A 103 4.83 3.54 2.37
C LYS A 103 5.75 2.43 1.85
N HIS A 104 5.25 1.57 0.98
CA HIS A 104 6.05 0.50 0.37
C HIS A 104 7.17 1.05 -0.51
N GLU A 105 6.89 2.00 -1.41
CA GLU A 105 7.90 2.59 -2.29
C GLU A 105 9.01 3.32 -1.52
N VAL A 106 8.66 3.98 -0.42
CA VAL A 106 9.62 4.63 0.46
C VAL A 106 10.47 3.60 1.22
N ALA A 107 9.87 2.51 1.70
CA ALA A 107 10.56 1.48 2.47
C ALA A 107 11.48 0.57 1.64
N ARG A 108 11.24 0.46 0.33
CA ARG A 108 12.05 -0.35 -0.59
C ARG A 108 13.43 0.27 -0.90
N ARG A 109 13.60 1.56 -0.61
CA ARG A 109 14.85 2.30 -0.87
C ARG A 109 15.77 2.29 0.33
#